data_AF-A0A948WD60-F1
#
_entry.id   AF-A0A948WD60-F1
#
_cell.length_a   1.000
_cell.length_b   1.000
_cell.length_c   1.000
_cell.angle_alpha   90.00
_cell.angle_beta   90.00
_cell.angle_gamma   90.00
#
_symmetry.space_group_name_H-M   'P 1'
#
loop_
_entity.id
_entity.type
_entity.pdbx_description
1 polymer ?
#
loop_
_entity_poly.entity_id
_entity_poly.type
_entity_poly.pdbx_seq_one_letter_code
_entity_poly.pdbx_strand_id
1 'polypeptide(L)'
;MKSLVRPSFWRAYGQLSDRARKDARKAYAQFAQDPAHPSLRFKKLAGYADVWSVRVSAQYRAIGQRSGDEITWVWIGSHNDFDKLFG
;
A
#
# COMPACT_ATOMS: atom_id res chain seq x y z
N MET A 1 6.56 -4.54 12.56
CA MET A 1 5.48 -4.92 11.62
C MET A 1 5.94 -5.96 10.62
N LYS A 2 5.37 -7.16 10.71
CA LYS A 2 5.47 -8.21 9.67
C LYS A 2 4.69 -7.80 8.43
N SER A 3 5.21 -8.09 7.25
CA SER A 3 4.61 -7.69 5.98
C SER A 3 4.47 -8.90 5.05
N LEU A 4 3.24 -9.22 4.68
CA LEU A 4 2.88 -10.30 3.76
C LEU A 4 2.20 -9.73 2.51
N VAL A 5 2.14 -10.50 1.43
CA VAL A 5 1.59 -10.08 0.14
C VAL A 5 0.69 -11.16 -0.42
N ARG A 6 -0.55 -10.79 -0.81
CA ARG A 6 -1.46 -11.71 -1.51
C ARG A 6 -1.14 -11.76 -3.00
N PRO A 7 -1.52 -12.85 -3.70
CA PRO A 7 -1.42 -12.92 -5.16
C PRO A 7 -2.12 -11.76 -5.90
N SER A 8 -3.20 -11.20 -5.34
CA SER A 8 -3.89 -10.03 -5.91
C SER A 8 -3.00 -8.78 -5.97
N PHE A 9 -2.14 -8.59 -4.98
CA PHE A 9 -1.19 -7.50 -4.97
C PHE A 9 -0.19 -7.65 -6.10
N TRP A 10 0.39 -8.84 -6.29
CA TRP A 10 1.35 -9.08 -7.36
C TRP A 10 0.76 -8.93 -8.75
N ARG A 11 -0.51 -9.34 -8.94
CA ARG A 11 -1.24 -9.07 -10.20
C ARG A 11 -1.37 -7.58 -10.47
N ALA A 12 -1.77 -6.78 -9.48
CA ALA A 12 -1.89 -5.34 -9.63
C ALA A 12 -0.51 -4.65 -9.83
N TYR A 13 0.49 -5.06 -9.05
CA TYR A 13 1.88 -4.60 -9.18
C TYR A 13 2.45 -4.88 -10.57
N GLY A 14 2.13 -6.05 -11.14
CA GLY A 14 2.50 -6.44 -12.50
C GLY A 14 1.90 -5.56 -13.60
N GLN A 15 0.85 -4.78 -13.33
CA GLN A 15 0.27 -3.85 -14.29
C GLN A 15 0.86 -2.44 -14.19
N LEU A 16 1.65 -2.17 -13.15
CA LEU A 16 2.29 -0.87 -12.96
C LEU A 16 3.42 -0.64 -13.97
N SER A 17 3.61 0.63 -14.36
CA SER A 17 4.79 1.06 -15.10
C SER A 17 6.08 0.81 -14.31
N ASP A 18 7.22 0.71 -15.00
CA ASP A 18 8.53 0.52 -14.34
C ASP A 18 8.86 1.61 -13.33
N ARG A 19 8.40 2.85 -13.59
CA ARG A 19 8.57 3.95 -12.65
C ARG A 19 7.77 3.71 -11.37
N ALA A 20 6.50 3.36 -11.49
CA ALA A 20 5.64 3.08 -10.35
C ALA A 20 6.13 1.86 -9.54
N ARG A 21 6.64 0.81 -10.21
CA ARG A 21 7.30 -0.32 -9.57
C ARG A 21 8.55 0.09 -8.77
N LYS A 22 9.38 0.98 -9.31
CA LYS A 22 10.54 1.54 -8.58
C LYS A 22 10.11 2.33 -7.35
N ASP A 23 9.09 3.18 -7.48
CA ASP A 23 8.57 3.95 -6.35
C ASP A 23 7.96 3.04 -5.28
N ALA A 24 7.24 1.99 -5.67
CA ALA A 24 6.70 0.98 -4.75
C ALA A 24 7.79 0.25 -3.95
N ARG A 25 8.90 -0.14 -4.59
CA ARG A 25 10.04 -0.73 -3.89
C ARG A 25 10.68 0.22 -2.89
N LYS A 26 10.80 1.51 -3.24
CA LYS A 26 11.33 2.54 -2.32
C LYS A 26 10.41 2.74 -1.11
N ALA A 27 9.10 2.84 -1.35
CA ALA A 27 8.12 2.96 -0.29
C ALA A 27 8.13 1.72 0.63
N TYR A 28 8.27 0.51 0.06
CA TYR A 28 8.42 -0.71 0.85
C TYR A 28 9.70 -0.72 1.69
N ALA A 29 10.83 -0.30 1.14
CA ALA A 29 12.08 -0.20 1.90
C ALA A 29 11.96 0.77 3.08
N GLN A 30 11.33 1.94 2.88
CA GLN A 30 11.03 2.88 3.95
C GLN A 30 10.08 2.28 4.99
N PHE A 31 9.03 1.59 4.54
CA PHE A 31 8.06 0.94 5.42
C PHE A 31 8.70 -0.16 6.28
N ALA A 32 9.60 -0.96 5.72
CA ALA A 32 10.31 -2.01 6.45
C ALA A 32 11.23 -1.45 7.54
N GLN A 33 11.76 -0.23 7.36
CA GLN A 33 12.59 0.46 8.35
C GLN A 33 11.75 1.19 9.40
N ASP A 34 10.77 1.98 8.95
CA ASP A 34 9.89 2.79 9.80
C ASP A 34 8.49 2.90 9.18
N PRO A 35 7.54 2.04 9.61
CA PRO A 35 6.15 2.13 9.17
C PRO A 35 5.45 3.45 9.54
N ALA A 36 5.94 4.17 10.55
CA ALA A 36 5.38 5.43 11.01
C ALA A 36 5.93 6.65 10.25
N HIS A 37 6.85 6.44 9.30
CA HIS A 37 7.50 7.52 8.59
C HIS A 37 6.46 8.43 7.88
N PRO A 38 6.50 9.77 8.08
CA PRO A 38 5.44 10.67 7.61
C PRO A 38 5.17 10.64 6.10
N SER A 39 6.18 10.35 5.28
CA SER A 39 6.04 10.25 3.82
C SER A 39 5.11 9.13 3.38
N LEU A 40 5.06 8.04 4.15
CA LEU A 40 4.23 6.87 3.89
C LEU A 40 2.75 7.15 4.15
N ARG A 41 2.43 8.16 4.99
CA ARG A 41 1.05 8.46 5.40
C ARG A 41 0.26 7.20 5.75
N PHE A 42 0.91 6.28 6.46
CA PHE A 42 0.35 4.97 6.77
C PHE A 42 -0.82 5.12 7.74
N LYS A 43 -2.04 4.87 7.26
CA LYS A 43 -3.26 5.15 8.03
C LYS A 43 -4.39 4.17 7.73
N LYS A 44 -5.23 3.96 8.73
CA LYS A 44 -6.49 3.24 8.62
C LYS A 44 -7.46 4.00 7.69
N LEU A 45 -8.17 3.28 6.83
CA LEU A 45 -9.24 3.86 6.02
C LEU A 45 -10.53 4.01 6.84
N ALA A 46 -11.19 5.14 6.67
CA ALA A 46 -12.49 5.38 7.30
C ALA A 46 -13.54 4.43 6.70
N GLY A 47 -14.46 3.93 7.52
CA GLY A 47 -15.50 2.98 7.09
C GLY A 47 -15.05 1.52 6.98
N TYR A 48 -13.76 1.22 7.16
CA TYR A 48 -13.23 -0.14 7.13
C TYR A 48 -12.68 -0.57 8.49
N ALA A 49 -12.95 -1.81 8.90
CA ALA A 49 -12.53 -2.34 10.19
C ALA A 49 -11.00 -2.45 10.29
N ASP A 50 -10.33 -3.09 9.32
CA ASP A 50 -8.91 -3.41 9.40
C ASP A 50 -8.13 -3.08 8.12
N VAL A 51 -8.67 -2.19 7.28
CA VAL A 51 -8.03 -1.80 6.02
C VAL A 51 -7.18 -0.55 6.23
N TRP A 52 -5.94 -0.63 5.76
CA TRP A 52 -4.95 0.43 5.87
C TRP A 52 -4.42 0.79 4.49
N SER A 53 -4.07 2.07 4.33
CA SER A 53 -3.45 2.60 3.13
C SER A 53 -2.05 3.10 3.41
N VAL A 54 -1.17 2.92 2.43
CA VAL A 54 0.17 3.52 2.40
C VAL A 54 0.36 4.29 1.10
N ARG A 55 0.99 5.45 1.21
CA ARG A 55 1.40 6.27 0.08
C ARG A 55 2.68 5.70 -0.52
N VAL A 56 2.60 5.36 -1.81
CA VAL A 56 3.76 4.94 -2.62
C VAL A 56 4.42 6.16 -3.27
N SER A 57 3.61 7.05 -3.83
CA SER A 57 4.03 8.33 -4.39
C SER A 57 2.84 9.31 -4.39
N ALA A 58 2.95 10.50 -4.96
CA ALA A 58 1.78 11.38 -5.10
C ALA A 58 0.61 10.65 -5.79
N GLN A 59 0.93 9.88 -6.85
CA GLN A 59 -0.02 9.26 -7.77
C GLN A 59 -0.41 7.82 -7.44
N TYR A 60 0.28 7.15 -6.50
CA TYR A 60 0.04 5.72 -6.22
C TYR A 60 -0.18 5.42 -4.73
N ARG A 61 -1.03 4.43 -4.45
CA ARG A 61 -1.33 3.91 -3.10
C ARG A 61 -1.24 2.39 -3.11
N ALA A 62 -0.90 1.83 -1.96
CA ALA A 62 -1.06 0.40 -1.68
C ALA A 62 -1.98 0.20 -0.48
N ILE A 63 -2.69 -0.93 -0.48
CA ILE A 63 -3.73 -1.27 0.48
C ILE A 63 -3.42 -2.62 1.10
N GLY A 64 -3.53 -2.67 2.42
CA GLY A 64 -3.32 -3.87 3.21
C GLY A 64 -4.35 -4.03 4.32
N GLN A 65 -4.57 -5.27 4.71
CA GLN A 65 -5.34 -5.62 5.90
C GLN A 65 -4.36 -5.78 7.07
N ARG A 66 -4.61 -5.10 8.18
CA ARG A 66 -3.73 -5.14 9.35
C ARG A 66 -4.36 -5.97 10.46
N SER A 67 -3.59 -6.88 11.04
CA SER A 67 -3.95 -7.62 12.25
C SER A 67 -2.79 -7.55 13.23
N GLY A 68 -2.97 -6.79 14.33
CA GLY A 68 -1.89 -6.54 15.30
C GLY A 68 -0.66 -5.88 14.67
N ASP A 69 0.48 -6.57 14.74
CA ASP A 69 1.76 -6.15 14.13
C ASP A 69 2.00 -6.79 12.75
N GLU A 70 0.98 -7.34 12.09
CA GLU A 70 1.08 -7.83 10.72
C GLU A 70 0.24 -6.98 9.76
N ILE A 71 0.77 -6.73 8.57
CA ILE A 71 0.00 -6.25 7.43
C ILE A 71 0.09 -7.23 6.26
N THR A 72 -1.06 -7.55 5.68
CA THR A 72 -1.16 -8.33 4.45
C THR A 72 -1.59 -7.40 3.32
N TRP A 73 -0.69 -7.11 2.38
CA TRP A 73 -0.95 -6.25 1.23
C TRP A 73 -1.79 -6.98 0.18
N VAL A 74 -2.86 -6.34 -0.27
CA VAL A 74 -3.86 -6.94 -1.16
C VAL A 74 -3.99 -6.22 -2.51
N TRP A 75 -3.58 -4.96 -2.58
CA TRP A 75 -3.72 -4.13 -3.78
C TRP A 75 -2.68 -3.00 -3.84
N ILE A 76 -2.33 -2.57 -5.05
CA ILE A 76 -1.54 -1.37 -5.34
C ILE A 76 -2.01 -0.79 -6.67
N GLY A 77 -2.13 0.54 -6.77
CA GLY A 77 -2.63 1.18 -7.97
C GLY A 77 -2.61 2.70 -7.89
N SER A 78 -3.18 3.35 -8.91
CA SER A 78 -3.23 4.80 -8.99
C SER A 78 -4.14 5.40 -7.92
N HIS A 79 -3.97 6.68 -7.62
CA HIS A 79 -4.85 7.40 -6.71
C HIS A 79 -6.29 7.41 -7.21
N ASN A 80 -6.49 7.53 -8.53
CA ASN A 80 -7.82 7.52 -9.14
C ASN A 80 -8.50 6.16 -8.98
N ASP A 81 -7.76 5.06 -9.16
CA ASP A 81 -8.31 3.72 -8.93
C ASP A 81 -8.56 3.47 -7.45
N PHE A 82 -7.69 3.99 -6.58
CA PHE A 82 -7.88 3.94 -5.14
C PHE A 82 -9.18 4.65 -4.73
N ASP A 83 -9.42 5.86 -5.22
CA ASP A 83 -10.63 6.62 -4.87
C ASP A 83 -11.91 5.93 -5.39
N LYS A 84 -11.87 5.29 -6.56
CA LYS A 84 -13.02 4.52 -7.08
C LYS A 84 -13.33 3.26 -6.27
N LEU A 85 -12.31 2.62 -5.69
CA LEU A 85 -12.45 1.34 -5.00
C LEU A 85 -12.64 1.48 -3.48
N PHE A 86 -12.15 2.59 -2.90
CA PHE A 86 -12.05 2.78 -1.45
C PHE A 86 -12.44 4.20 -0.98
N GLY A 87 -12.85 5.08 -1.88
CA GLY A 87 -13.34 6.43 -1.57
C GLY A 87 -14.81 6.49 -1.21
#